data_AF-A0A139BPN3-F1
#
_entry.id   AF-A0A139BPN3-F1
#
_cell.length_a   1.000
_cell.length_b   1.000
_cell.length_c   1.000
_cell.angle_alpha   90.00
_cell.angle_beta   90.00
_cell.angle_gamma   90.00
#
_symmetry.space_group_name_H-M   'P 1'
#
loop_
_entity.id
_entity.type
_entity.pdbx_description
1 polymer ?
#
loop_
_entity_poly.entity_id
_entity_poly.type
_entity_poly.pdbx_seq_one_letter_code
_entity_poly.pdbx_strand_id
1 'polypeptide(L)' 'MNKETIKKFIEWLESSGDEEIEAHRQYILGKMKSISSDGRSDVRLSLRLIDEEILARIELKRLG' A
#
# COMPACT_ATOMS: atom_id res chain seq x y z
N MET A 1 -10.05 -1.42 -8.65
CA MET A 1 -9.41 -2.58 -8.01
C MET A 1 -10.54 -3.44 -7.52
N ASN A 2 -10.57 -4.70 -7.92
CA ASN A 2 -11.66 -5.57 -7.49
C ASN A 2 -11.40 -6.02 -6.04
N LYS A 3 -12.46 -6.56 -5.41
CA LYS A 3 -12.44 -7.00 -4.01
C LYS A 3 -11.36 -8.06 -3.73
N GLU A 4 -11.11 -8.96 -4.68
CA GLU A 4 -10.10 -10.01 -4.51
C GLU A 4 -8.69 -9.44 -4.51
N THR A 5 -8.39 -8.50 -5.41
CA THR A 5 -7.10 -7.80 -5.46
C THR A 5 -6.84 -7.03 -4.17
N ILE A 6 -7.85 -6.35 -3.61
CA ILE A 6 -7.71 -5.62 -2.35
C ILE A 6 -7.37 -6.58 -1.20
N LYS A 7 -8.05 -7.73 -1.12
CA LYS A 7 -7.76 -8.73 -0.08
C LYS A 7 -6.32 -9.23 -0.14
N LYS A 8 -5.86 -9.64 -1.32
CA LYS A 8 -4.48 -10.10 -1.51
C LYS A 8 -3.45 -9.01 -1.21
N PHE A 9 -3.80 -7.75 -1.48
CA PHE A 9 -2.93 -6.61 -1.15
C PHE A 9 -2.83 -6.39 0.37
N ILE A 10 -3.94 -6.52 1.10
CA ILE A 10 -3.94 -6.44 2.56
C ILE A 10 -3.17 -7.63 3.17
N GLU A 11 -3.41 -8.85 2.70
CA GLU A 11 -2.65 -10.04 3.12
C GLU A 11 -1.14 -9.85 2.89
N TRP A 12 -0.76 -9.25 1.76
CA TRP A 12 0.62 -8.89 1.49
C TRP A 12 1.16 -7.87 2.51
N LEU A 13 0.45 -6.76 2.76
CA LEU A 13 0.83 -5.75 3.75
C LEU A 13 1.08 -6.36 5.13
N GLU A 14 0.17 -7.20 5.62
CA GLU A 14 0.26 -7.84 6.95
C GLU A 14 1.49 -8.76 7.08
N SER A 15 1.92 -9.37 5.97
CA SER A 15 3.06 -10.31 5.94
C SER A 15 4.40 -9.65 5.60
N SER A 16 4.40 -8.45 5.01
CA SER A 16 5.59 -7.78 4.50
C SER A 16 6.33 -6.95 5.54
N GLY A 17 7.66 -6.84 5.37
CA GLY A 17 8.52 -6.00 6.20
C GLY A 17 8.42 -4.51 5.85
N ASP A 18 8.89 -3.64 6.75
CA ASP A 18 8.85 -2.18 6.56
C ASP A 18 9.60 -1.74 5.28
N GLU A 19 10.75 -2.36 4.98
CA GLU A 19 11.54 -2.08 3.77
C GLU A 19 10.82 -2.50 2.49
N GLU A 20 10.12 -3.64 2.50
CA GLU A 20 9.37 -4.13 1.35
C GLU A 20 8.18 -3.22 1.04
N ILE A 21 7.48 -2.77 2.09
CA ILE A 21 6.36 -1.82 1.97
C ILE A 21 6.85 -0.51 1.37
N GLU A 22 7.96 0.04 1.86
CA GLU A 22 8.50 1.29 1.33
C GLU A 22 8.99 1.13 -0.12
N ALA A 23 9.68 0.03 -0.44
CA ALA A 23 10.10 -0.25 -1.81
C ALA A 23 8.91 -0.34 -2.77
N HIS A 24 7.81 -0.98 -2.35
CA HIS A 24 6.60 -1.07 -3.14
C HIS A 24 5.90 0.28 -3.29
N ARG A 25 5.87 1.11 -2.24
CA ARG A 25 5.37 2.48 -2.28
C ARG A 25 6.10 3.31 -3.33
N GLN A 26 7.44 3.27 -3.33
CA GLN A 26 8.26 3.97 -4.31
C GLN A 26 8.02 3.45 -5.73
N TYR A 27 7.85 2.14 -5.90
CA TYR A 27 7.50 1.55 -7.18
C TYR A 27 6.16 2.09 -7.71
N ILE A 28 5.11 2.13 -6.88
CA ILE A 28 3.79 2.66 -7.26
C ILE A 28 3.90 4.13 -7.66
N LEU A 29 4.57 4.95 -6.86
CA LEU A 29 4.78 6.38 -7.14
C LEU A 29 5.52 6.59 -8.46
N GLY A 30 6.55 5.80 -8.73
CA GLY A 30 7.32 5.84 -9.98
C GLY A 30 6.50 5.47 -11.22
N LYS A 31 5.47 4.63 -11.07
CA LYS A 31 4.58 4.21 -12.17
C LYS A 31 3.34 5.07 -12.33
N MET A 32 3.04 5.95 -11.37
CA MET A 32 1.81 6.76 -11.36
C MET A 32 1.59 7.57 -12.66
N LYS A 33 2.66 8.08 -13.28
CA LYS A 33 2.58 8.86 -14.53
C LYS A 33 2.19 8.00 -15.74
N SER A 34 2.45 6.70 -15.69
CA SER A 34 2.17 5.75 -16.78
C SER A 34 0.78 5.11 -16.68
N ILE A 35 0.02 5.40 -15.62
CA ILE A 35 -1.28 4.80 -15.36
C ILE A 35 -2.40 5.67 -15.95
N SER A 36 -3.33 5.02 -16.65
CA SER A 36 -4.52 5.65 -17.23
C SER A 36 -5.36 6.34 -16.14
N SER A 37 -6.20 7.29 -16.54
CA SER A 37 -7.09 8.02 -15.60
C SER A 37 -7.86 7.08 -14.69
N ASP A 38 -8.37 5.99 -15.26
CA ASP A 38 -9.27 5.05 -14.60
C ASP A 38 -8.52 4.17 -13.59
N GLY A 39 -7.24 3.90 -13.84
CA GLY A 39 -6.38 3.21 -12.88
C GLY A 39 -5.86 4.09 -11.74
N ARG A 40 -6.01 5.43 -11.82
CA ARG A 40 -5.50 6.33 -10.77
C ARG A 40 -6.26 6.20 -9.45
N SER A 41 -7.55 5.85 -9.48
CA SER A 41 -8.31 5.60 -8.24
C SER A 41 -7.73 4.43 -7.47
N ASP A 42 -7.32 3.39 -8.18
CA ASP A 42 -6.74 2.18 -7.61
C ASP A 42 -5.37 2.43 -7.03
N VAL A 43 -4.52 3.15 -7.76
CA VAL A 43 -3.21 3.60 -7.27
C VAL A 43 -3.35 4.39 -5.97
N ARG A 44 -4.28 5.34 -5.93
CA ARG A 44 -4.55 6.14 -4.73
C ARG A 44 -5.05 5.27 -3.57
N LEU A 45 -5.86 4.25 -3.86
CA LEU A 45 -6.31 3.29 -2.85
C LEU A 45 -5.12 2.49 -2.30
N SER A 46 -4.26 1.93 -3.16
CA SER A 46 -3.07 1.20 -2.72
C SER A 46 -2.14 2.05 -1.85
N LEU A 47 -1.88 3.29 -2.25
CA LEU A 47 -1.04 4.22 -1.46
C LEU A 47 -1.66 4.52 -0.10
N ARG A 48 -2.98 4.72 -0.04
CA ARG A 48 -3.69 4.94 1.24
C ARG A 48 -3.57 3.74 2.17
N LEU A 49 -3.77 2.53 1.65
CA LEU A 49 -3.64 1.30 2.44
C LEU A 49 -2.23 1.11 2.98
N ILE A 50 -1.20 1.47 2.19
CA ILE A 50 0.20 1.50 2.66
C ILE A 50 0.37 2.50 3.81
N ASP A 51 -0.11 3.74 3.64
CA ASP A 51 0.03 4.76 4.68
C ASP A 51 -0.71 4.35 5.98
N GLU A 52 -1.90 3.73 5.87
CA GLU A 52 -2.67 3.19 7.00
C GLU A 52 -1.91 2.07 7.73
N GLU A 53 -1.31 1.13 7.01
CA GLU A 53 -0.48 0.05 7.59
C GLU A 53 0.74 0.62 8.33
N ILE A 54 1.46 1.57 7.72
CA ILE A 54 2.62 2.21 8.35
C ILE A 54 2.21 2.90 9.66
N LEU A 55 1.10 3.64 9.66
CA LEU A 55 0.57 4.28 10.87
C LEU A 55 0.23 3.26 11.95
N ALA A 56 -0.43 2.16 11.58
CA ALA A 56 -0.77 1.09 12.51
C ALA A 56 0.49 0.48 13.16
N ARG A 57 1.54 0.21 12.37
CA ARG A 57 2.82 -0.30 12.89
C ARG A 57 3.51 0.67 13.83
N ILE A 58 3.53 1.96 13.49
CA ILE A 58 4.10 3.00 14.36
C ILE A 58 3.37 3.02 15.71
N GLU A 59 2.04 2.97 15.68
CA GLU A 59 1.23 2.99 16.90
C GLU A 59 1.42 1.72 17.74
N LEU A 60 1.49 0.54 17.12
CA LEU A 60 1.78 -0.71 17.83
C LEU A 60 3.17 -0.71 18.48
N LYS A 61 4.19 -0.20 17.77
CA LYS A 61 5.55 -0.03 18.33
C LYS A 61 5.58 0.96 19.51
N ARG A 62 4.65 1.93 19.56
CA ARG A 62 4.52 2.89 20.66
C ARG A 62 3.84 2.28 21.90
N LEU A 63 2.97 1.29 21.70
CA LEU A 63 2.18 0.64 22.76
C LEU A 63 2.89 -0.55 23.41
N GLY A 64 3.88 -1.15 22.74
CA GLY A 64 4.76 -2.21 23.26
C GLY A 64 5.99 -1.67 23.97
#